data_AF-A0A7W7G0S9-F1
#
_entry.id   AF-A0A7W7G0S9-F1
#
_cell.length_a   1.000
_cell.length_b   1.000
_cell.length_c   1.000
_cell.angle_alpha   90.00
_cell.angle_beta   90.00
_cell.angle_gamma   90.00
#
_symmetry.space_group_name_H-M   'P 1'
#
loop_
_entity.id
_entity.type
_entity.pdbx_description
1 polymer ?
#
loop_
_entity_poly.entity_id
_entity_poly.type
_entity_poly.pdbx_seq_one_letter_code
_entity_poly.pdbx_strand_id
1 'polypeptide(L)'
;MPQRTLPVREDRWQPEDRIYDGLIARAVDHSEDSEARDGTAEMMAGALILVILFIVVFKGTESAQAALLTCGLLGAGGFLWMVNAARPVQADRAQALRELGGPGSLPAGYLVHAKAWDAGMSDHVAGVAESQLLAAAELCNIFPGTVDDLLRFVGNVAIHVPSGRHTSADDVRRRARELVQVAKPIVVDYAKSAPKLPTPPPEGKKGKR
;
A
#
# COMPACT_ATOMS: atom_id res chain seq x y z
N MET A 1 12.90 3.87 -3.63
CA MET A 1 13.09 3.26 -4.98
C MET A 1 12.20 4.03 -5.96
N PRO A 2 12.52 4.14 -7.26
CA PRO A 2 11.64 4.87 -8.19
C PRO A 2 10.27 4.17 -8.22
N GLN A 3 9.22 4.90 -7.84
CA GLN A 3 7.85 4.39 -7.86
C GLN A 3 7.51 3.94 -9.28
N ARG A 4 7.11 2.68 -9.42
CA ARG A 4 6.62 2.19 -10.72
C ARG A 4 5.35 2.92 -11.11
N THR A 5 5.25 3.22 -12.40
CA THR A 5 4.03 3.80 -12.96
C THR A 5 2.92 2.76 -12.93
N LEU A 6 1.72 3.19 -12.51
CA LEU A 6 0.50 2.38 -12.55
C LEU A 6 0.30 1.83 -13.97
N PRO A 7 0.12 0.51 -14.15
CA PRO A 7 -0.24 -0.04 -15.46
C PRO A 7 -1.68 0.36 -15.78
N VAL A 8 -1.83 1.43 -16.55
CA VAL A 8 -3.13 1.90 -17.01
C VAL A 8 -3.57 1.09 -18.22
N ARG A 9 -4.72 0.42 -18.09
CA ARG A 9 -5.37 -0.30 -19.19
C ARG A 9 -5.87 0.68 -20.26
N GLU A 10 -5.95 0.21 -21.50
CA GLU A 10 -6.48 1.02 -22.61
C GLU A 10 -7.93 1.48 -22.38
N ASP A 11 -8.74 0.64 -21.73
CA ASP A 11 -10.14 0.92 -21.38
C ASP A 11 -10.31 1.73 -20.08
N ARG A 12 -9.20 2.03 -19.38
CA ARG A 12 -9.17 2.70 -18.06
C ARG A 12 -10.04 2.05 -16.99
N TRP A 13 -10.40 0.78 -17.17
CA TRP A 13 -11.22 0.06 -16.20
C TRP A 13 -10.46 -0.09 -14.87
N GLN A 14 -11.19 0.07 -13.78
CA GLN A 14 -10.74 -0.22 -12.42
C GLN A 14 -11.86 -0.96 -11.68
N PRO A 15 -11.54 -1.84 -10.72
CA PRO A 15 -12.57 -2.44 -9.88
C PRO A 15 -13.22 -1.36 -9.02
N GLU A 16 -14.53 -1.47 -8.84
CA GLU A 16 -15.30 -0.66 -7.89
C GLU A 16 -16.03 -1.62 -6.93
N ASP A 17 -15.52 -1.75 -5.71
CA ASP A 17 -16.17 -2.52 -4.64
C ASP A 17 -16.09 -1.73 -3.34
N ARG A 18 -17.26 -1.33 -2.83
CA ARG A 18 -17.39 -0.54 -1.60
C ARG A 18 -16.70 -1.17 -0.40
N ILE A 19 -16.67 -2.51 -0.32
CA ILE A 19 -16.08 -3.22 0.81
C ILE A 19 -14.56 -3.08 0.75
N TYR A 20 -13.95 -3.48 -0.36
CA TYR A 20 -12.49 -3.41 -0.51
C TYR A 20 -11.98 -1.98 -0.53
N ASP A 21 -12.69 -1.05 -1.15
CA ASP A 21 -12.32 0.36 -1.15
C ASP A 21 -12.36 0.97 0.25
N GLY A 22 -13.35 0.56 1.06
CA GLY A 22 -13.44 0.95 2.47
C GLY A 22 -12.36 0.31 3.32
N LEU A 23 -12.00 -0.94 3.06
CA LEU A 23 -10.90 -1.64 3.74
C LEU A 23 -9.55 -0.98 3.43
N ILE A 24 -9.29 -0.67 2.16
CA ILE A 24 -8.06 0.01 1.74
C ILE A 24 -7.98 1.41 2.37
N ALA A 25 -9.06 2.19 2.31
CA ALA A 25 -9.09 3.51 2.92
C ALA A 25 -8.81 3.45 4.43
N ARG A 26 -9.47 2.54 5.15
CA ARG A 26 -9.26 2.35 6.58
C ARG A 26 -7.83 1.91 6.91
N ALA A 27 -7.26 1.01 6.11
CA ALA A 27 -5.89 0.54 6.32
C ALA A 27 -4.86 1.67 6.11
N VAL A 28 -5.10 2.55 5.11
CA VAL A 28 -4.30 3.76 4.91
C VAL A 28 -4.47 4.72 6.09
N ASP A 29 -5.70 5.02 6.51
CA ASP A 29 -5.96 5.91 7.65
C ASP A 29 -5.30 5.37 8.94
N HIS A 30 -5.34 4.06 9.17
CA HIS A 30 -4.72 3.46 10.36
C HIS A 30 -3.20 3.52 10.35
N SER A 31 -2.58 3.37 9.18
CA SER A 31 -1.13 3.55 9.03
C SER A 31 -0.68 4.97 9.36
N GLU A 32 -1.48 5.98 8.97
CA GLU A 32 -1.22 7.39 9.27
C GLU A 32 -1.44 7.70 10.77
N ASP A 33 -2.48 7.11 11.39
CA ASP A 33 -2.76 7.27 12.83
C ASP A 33 -1.73 6.58 13.74
N SER A 34 -1.19 5.42 13.33
CA SER A 34 -0.21 4.68 14.14
C SER A 34 1.11 5.46 14.26
N GLU A 35 1.57 6.11 13.20
CA GLU A 35 2.80 6.92 13.25
C GLU A 35 2.60 8.21 14.04
N ALA A 36 1.40 8.82 14.00
CA ALA A 36 1.08 9.95 14.86
C ALA A 36 1.16 9.59 16.35
N ARG A 37 0.82 8.34 16.71
CA ARG A 37 0.99 7.81 18.07
C ARG A 37 2.45 7.60 18.45
N ASP A 38 3.31 7.14 17.56
CA ASP A 38 4.74 7.01 17.85
C ASP A 38 5.38 8.37 18.17
N GLY A 39 5.01 9.43 17.44
CA GLY A 39 5.44 10.80 17.75
C GLY A 39 5.02 11.29 19.14
N THR A 40 3.88 10.82 19.68
CA THR A 40 3.46 11.19 21.05
C THR A 40 4.30 10.53 22.13
N ALA A 41 4.81 9.31 21.92
CA ALA A 41 5.67 8.62 22.88
C ALA A 41 7.02 9.34 23.03
N GLU A 42 7.61 9.80 21.92
CA GLU A 42 8.86 10.56 21.91
C GLU A 42 8.72 11.92 22.60
N MET A 43 7.60 12.63 22.36
CA MET A 43 7.30 13.88 23.06
C MET A 43 7.15 13.67 24.58
N MET A 44 6.50 12.59 25.01
CA MET A 44 6.35 12.26 26.42
C MET A 44 7.70 11.93 27.09
N ALA A 45 8.59 11.22 26.38
CA ALA A 45 9.95 10.95 26.85
C ALA A 45 10.76 12.26 27.01
N GLY A 46 10.67 13.17 26.03
CA GLY A 46 11.29 14.50 26.09
C GLY A 46 10.78 15.34 27.27
N ALA A 47 9.46 15.33 27.51
CA ALA A 47 8.84 16.02 28.64
C ALA A 47 9.33 15.47 29.99
N LEU A 48 9.44 14.15 30.13
CA LEU A 48 9.95 13.52 31.35
C LEU A 48 11.40 13.93 31.65
N ILE A 49 12.25 13.98 30.63
CA ILE A 49 13.65 14.42 30.76
C ILE A 49 13.72 15.87 31.24
N LEU A 50 12.89 16.75 30.70
CA LEU A 50 12.82 18.16 31.14
C LEU A 50 12.38 18.29 32.61
N VAL A 51 11.45 17.46 33.06
CA VAL A 51 11.02 17.42 34.48
C VAL A 51 12.15 16.96 35.40
N ILE A 52 12.89 15.91 35.02
CA ILE A 52 14.04 15.44 35.79
C ILE A 52 15.11 16.53 35.85
N LEU A 53 15.41 17.16 34.72
CA LEU A 53 16.39 18.25 34.65
C LEU A 53 15.97 19.43 35.54
N PHE A 54 14.68 19.78 35.55
CA PHE A 54 14.15 20.82 36.43
C PHE A 54 14.41 20.52 37.90
N ILE A 55 14.16 19.29 38.35
CA ILE A 55 14.40 18.87 39.74
C ILE A 55 15.88 18.98 40.09
N VAL A 56 16.77 18.53 39.20
CA VAL A 56 18.23 18.57 39.42
C VAL A 56 18.73 20.01 39.52
N VAL A 57 18.33 20.88 38.59
CA VAL A 57 18.74 22.29 38.60
C VAL A 57 18.16 23.02 39.80
N PHE A 58 16.90 22.76 40.14
CA PHE A 58 16.27 23.35 41.32
C PHE A 58 16.99 22.94 42.61
N LYS A 59 17.36 21.66 42.75
CA LYS A 59 18.12 21.17 43.91
C LYS A 59 19.54 21.73 43.97
N GLY A 60 20.19 22.00 42.83
CA GLY A 60 21.55 22.55 42.80
C GLY A 60 21.62 24.06 42.98
N THR A 61 20.59 24.81 42.55
CA THR A 61 20.60 26.28 42.56
C THR A 61 19.70 26.90 43.62
N GLU A 62 18.82 26.10 44.24
CA GLU A 62 17.75 26.53 45.17
C GLU A 62 16.86 27.66 44.63
N SER A 63 16.91 27.92 43.32
CA SER A 63 16.19 29.00 42.65
C SER A 63 15.21 28.43 41.63
N ALA A 64 13.92 28.56 41.92
CA ALA A 64 12.85 28.16 41.00
C ALA A 64 12.94 28.92 39.67
N GLN A 65 13.36 30.19 39.72
CA GLN A 65 13.48 31.06 38.55
C GLN A 65 14.60 30.57 37.61
N ALA A 66 15.75 30.19 38.17
CA ALA A 66 16.87 29.66 37.39
C ALA A 66 16.53 28.31 36.76
N ALA A 67 15.86 27.42 37.50
CA ALA A 67 15.41 26.13 36.98
C ALA A 67 14.38 26.29 35.85
N LEU A 68 13.38 27.17 36.01
CA LEU A 68 12.38 27.45 34.98
C LEU A 68 12.99 28.04 33.71
N LEU A 69 13.91 29.01 33.82
CA LEU A 69 14.56 29.61 32.66
C LEU A 69 15.41 28.59 31.89
N THR A 70 16.18 27.77 32.62
CA THR A 70 17.07 26.78 31.99
C THR A 70 16.28 25.70 31.27
N CYS A 71 15.28 25.12 31.93
CA CYS A 71 14.41 24.11 31.34
C CYS A 71 13.52 24.70 30.23
N GLY A 72 13.05 25.93 30.38
CA GLY A 72 12.28 26.63 29.37
C GLY A 72 13.08 26.90 28.10
N LEU A 73 14.32 27.38 28.22
CA LEU A 73 15.22 27.59 27.09
C LEU A 73 15.59 26.28 26.39
N LEU A 74 15.89 25.23 27.14
CA LEU A 74 16.20 23.92 26.57
C LEU A 74 14.98 23.26 25.93
N GLY A 75 13.80 23.38 26.55
CA GLY A 75 12.55 22.89 25.98
C GLY A 75 12.16 23.63 24.69
N ALA A 76 12.22 24.96 24.70
CA ALA A 76 11.94 25.78 23.51
C ALA A 76 12.96 25.53 22.39
N GLY A 77 14.25 25.44 22.74
CA GLY A 77 15.32 25.13 21.80
C GLY A 77 15.19 23.73 21.20
N GLY A 78 14.89 22.73 22.03
CA GLY A 78 14.63 21.35 21.60
C GLY A 78 13.39 21.25 20.70
N PHE A 79 12.31 21.97 21.03
CA PHE A 79 11.09 22.01 20.22
C PHE A 79 11.34 22.67 18.87
N LEU A 80 11.99 23.85 18.83
CA LEU A 80 12.34 24.52 17.58
C LEU A 80 13.27 23.67 16.71
N TRP A 81 14.23 22.99 17.34
CA TRP A 81 15.11 22.06 16.64
C TRP A 81 14.33 20.86 16.08
N MET A 82 13.43 20.26 16.86
CA MET A 82 12.55 19.19 16.39
C MET A 82 11.68 19.64 15.22
N VAL A 83 11.02 20.81 15.30
CA VAL A 83 10.16 21.31 14.22
C VAL A 83 10.97 21.59 12.96
N ASN A 84 12.20 22.11 13.09
CA ASN A 84 13.06 22.41 11.95
C ASN A 84 13.74 21.14 11.36
N ALA A 85 14.01 20.14 12.19
CA ALA A 85 14.64 18.88 11.78
C ALA A 85 13.61 17.80 11.40
N ALA A 86 12.33 17.98 11.76
CA ALA A 86 11.24 17.11 11.39
C ALA A 86 11.13 17.11 9.86
N ARG A 87 11.64 16.04 9.26
CA ARG A 87 11.26 15.70 7.90
C ARG A 87 9.79 15.29 7.94
N PRO A 88 8.97 15.65 6.93
CA PRO A 88 7.64 15.06 6.81
C PRO A 88 7.84 13.55 6.79
N VAL A 89 7.42 12.88 7.86
CA VAL A 89 7.43 11.43 7.94
C VAL A 89 6.46 10.99 6.86
N GLN A 90 6.99 10.41 5.80
CA GLN A 90 6.15 9.79 4.78
C GLN A 90 5.58 8.57 5.48
N ALA A 91 4.29 8.64 5.85
CA ALA A 91 3.54 7.47 6.23
C ALA A 91 3.95 6.34 5.31
N ASP A 92 4.41 5.22 5.88
CA ASP A 92 4.81 4.06 5.10
C ASP A 92 3.55 3.38 4.55
N ARG A 93 2.86 4.10 3.64
CA ARG A 93 1.66 3.69 2.94
C ARG A 93 1.92 2.38 2.21
N ALA A 94 3.18 2.06 1.90
CA ALA A 94 3.58 0.78 1.33
C ALA A 94 3.31 -0.42 2.26
N GLN A 95 3.18 -0.19 3.57
CA GLN A 95 2.83 -1.20 4.56
C GLN A 95 1.36 -1.18 4.96
N ALA A 96 0.57 -0.19 4.53
CA ALA A 96 -0.84 -0.05 4.91
C ALA A 96 -1.64 -1.33 4.62
N LEU A 97 -1.39 -1.98 3.48
CA LEU A 97 -2.10 -3.20 3.09
C LEU A 97 -1.69 -4.47 3.88
N ARG A 98 -0.66 -4.42 4.75
CA ARG A 98 -0.23 -5.60 5.52
C ARG A 98 -1.34 -6.15 6.40
N GLU A 99 -2.18 -5.29 6.97
CA GLU A 99 -3.32 -5.70 7.81
C GLU A 99 -4.38 -6.49 7.03
N LEU A 100 -4.44 -6.30 5.71
CA LEU A 100 -5.33 -7.04 4.81
C LEU A 100 -4.68 -8.31 4.25
N GLY A 101 -3.52 -8.72 4.79
CA GLY A 101 -2.73 -9.85 4.28
C GLY A 101 -1.73 -9.47 3.19
N GLY A 102 -1.54 -8.16 2.96
CA GLY A 102 -0.60 -7.61 1.98
C GLY A 102 -1.25 -7.23 0.65
N PRO A 103 -0.55 -6.49 -0.21
CA PRO A 103 -1.05 -6.10 -1.54
C PRO A 103 -1.38 -7.31 -2.42
N GLY A 104 -0.61 -8.40 -2.32
CA GLY A 104 -0.81 -9.62 -3.10
C GLY A 104 -2.11 -10.37 -2.83
N SER A 105 -2.71 -10.21 -1.64
CA SER A 105 -3.96 -10.90 -1.23
C SER A 105 -5.21 -10.24 -1.79
N LEU A 106 -5.10 -9.01 -2.31
CA LEU A 106 -6.23 -8.30 -2.91
C LEU A 106 -6.75 -9.03 -4.16
N PRO A 107 -8.03 -8.87 -4.51
CA PRO A 107 -8.56 -9.42 -5.76
C PRO A 107 -7.75 -8.92 -6.96
N ALA A 108 -7.55 -9.77 -7.96
CA ALA A 108 -6.67 -9.49 -9.10
C ALA A 108 -6.92 -8.12 -9.76
N GLY A 109 -8.19 -7.70 -9.86
CA GLY A 109 -8.58 -6.39 -10.39
C GLY A 109 -7.92 -5.19 -9.68
N TYR A 110 -7.59 -5.31 -8.39
CA TYR A 110 -6.98 -4.22 -7.61
C TYR A 110 -5.53 -3.93 -8.00
N LEU A 111 -4.92 -4.74 -8.87
CA LEU A 111 -3.62 -4.45 -9.47
C LEU A 111 -3.60 -3.10 -10.22
N VAL A 112 -4.73 -2.70 -10.83
CA VAL A 112 -4.86 -1.46 -11.60
C VAL A 112 -5.58 -0.34 -10.83
N HIS A 113 -5.92 -0.57 -9.55
CA HIS A 113 -6.66 0.38 -8.74
C HIS A 113 -5.72 1.42 -8.10
N ALA A 114 -5.97 2.70 -8.33
CA ALA A 114 -5.06 3.78 -7.94
C ALA A 114 -4.77 3.80 -6.42
N LYS A 115 -5.78 3.65 -5.56
CA LYS A 115 -5.56 3.69 -4.11
C LYS A 115 -4.76 2.47 -3.61
N ALA A 116 -4.94 1.31 -4.24
CA ALA A 116 -4.16 0.12 -3.89
C ALA A 116 -2.69 0.29 -4.35
N TRP A 117 -2.49 0.95 -5.49
CA TRP A 117 -1.18 1.34 -6.02
C TRP A 117 -0.38 2.19 -5.04
N ASP A 118 -1.03 3.24 -4.53
CA ASP A 118 -0.45 4.17 -3.57
C ASP A 118 -0.27 3.55 -2.18
N ALA A 119 -1.10 2.56 -1.83
CA ALA A 119 -1.03 1.81 -0.57
C ALA A 119 -0.05 0.61 -0.60
N GLY A 120 0.90 0.59 -1.54
CA GLY A 120 2.01 -0.38 -1.54
C GLY A 120 1.97 -1.47 -2.61
N MET A 121 0.95 -1.50 -3.47
CA MET A 121 0.96 -2.42 -4.61
C MET A 121 2.12 -2.11 -5.58
N SER A 122 2.49 -0.83 -5.73
CA SER A 122 3.63 -0.43 -6.58
C SER A 122 4.95 -1.04 -6.14
N ASP A 123 5.20 -1.12 -4.84
CA ASP A 123 6.39 -1.75 -4.26
C ASP A 123 6.33 -3.28 -4.34
N HIS A 124 5.14 -3.86 -4.14
CA HIS A 124 4.91 -5.31 -4.27
C HIS A 124 5.29 -5.83 -5.66
N VAL A 125 4.93 -5.10 -6.71
CA VAL A 125 5.20 -5.50 -8.09
C VAL A 125 6.55 -5.02 -8.62
N ALA A 126 7.40 -4.39 -7.80
CA ALA A 126 8.67 -3.82 -8.22
C ALA A 126 9.63 -4.86 -8.85
N GLY A 127 9.54 -6.13 -8.42
CA GLY A 127 10.34 -7.24 -8.95
C GLY A 127 9.78 -7.92 -10.21
N VAL A 128 8.55 -7.61 -10.65
CA VAL A 128 7.89 -8.27 -11.77
C VAL A 128 8.37 -7.69 -13.10
N ALA A 129 8.54 -8.48 -14.16
CA ALA A 129 8.90 -7.94 -15.47
C ALA A 129 7.80 -7.03 -16.03
N GLU A 130 8.14 -5.89 -16.64
CA GLU A 130 7.15 -4.91 -17.13
C GLU A 130 6.16 -5.53 -18.14
N SER A 131 6.64 -6.40 -19.04
CA SER A 131 5.77 -7.11 -19.98
C SER A 131 4.75 -8.03 -19.30
N GLN A 132 5.13 -8.63 -18.16
CA GLN A 132 4.23 -9.48 -17.37
C GLN A 132 3.23 -8.62 -16.60
N LEU A 133 3.66 -7.48 -16.05
CA LEU A 133 2.79 -6.55 -15.35
C LEU A 133 1.71 -5.96 -16.28
N LEU A 134 2.09 -5.56 -17.50
CA LEU A 134 1.14 -5.09 -18.52
C LEU A 134 0.16 -6.20 -18.94
N ALA A 135 0.65 -7.43 -19.13
CA ALA A 135 -0.22 -8.56 -19.44
C ALA A 135 -1.18 -8.89 -18.28
N ALA A 136 -0.71 -8.83 -17.04
CA ALA A 136 -1.53 -9.02 -15.85
C ALA A 136 -2.62 -7.93 -15.75
N ALA A 137 -2.28 -6.66 -16.00
CA ALA A 137 -3.25 -5.57 -16.02
C ALA A 137 -4.37 -5.78 -17.06
N GLU A 138 -4.08 -6.39 -18.22
CA GLU A 138 -5.13 -6.71 -19.20
C GLU A 138 -6.02 -7.90 -18.80
N LEU A 139 -5.48 -8.83 -18.02
CA LEU A 139 -6.18 -10.05 -17.60
C LEU A 139 -6.93 -9.89 -16.27
N CYS A 140 -6.63 -8.85 -15.49
CA CYS A 140 -7.09 -8.71 -14.11
C CYS A 140 -8.62 -8.65 -13.95
N ASN A 141 -9.34 -8.14 -14.95
CA ASN A 141 -10.81 -8.08 -14.93
C ASN A 141 -11.47 -9.46 -15.08
N ILE A 142 -10.82 -10.40 -15.75
CA ILE A 142 -11.37 -11.73 -16.03
C ILE A 142 -10.78 -12.84 -15.16
N PHE A 143 -9.70 -12.54 -14.42
CA PHE A 143 -8.99 -13.53 -13.62
C PHE A 143 -9.67 -13.75 -12.27
N PRO A 144 -10.19 -14.96 -11.98
CA PRO A 144 -10.81 -15.26 -10.70
C PRO A 144 -9.71 -15.63 -9.70
N GLY A 145 -9.24 -14.66 -8.90
CA GLY A 145 -8.23 -14.91 -7.89
C GLY A 145 -7.63 -13.63 -7.32
N THR A 146 -6.52 -13.80 -6.61
CA THR A 146 -5.75 -12.70 -6.02
C THR A 146 -4.73 -12.13 -7.00
N VAL A 147 -4.14 -10.98 -6.67
CA VAL A 147 -3.04 -10.39 -7.45
C VAL A 147 -1.84 -11.34 -7.51
N ASP A 148 -1.48 -12.01 -6.42
CA ASP A 148 -0.36 -12.96 -6.42
C ASP A 148 -0.61 -14.17 -7.33
N ASP A 149 -1.84 -14.68 -7.34
CA ASP A 149 -2.21 -15.79 -8.22
C ASP A 149 -2.13 -15.38 -9.69
N LEU A 150 -2.58 -14.16 -10.02
CA LEU A 150 -2.50 -13.60 -11.36
C LEU A 150 -1.03 -13.43 -11.80
N LEU A 151 -0.19 -12.85 -10.95
CA LEU A 151 1.22 -12.64 -11.26
C LEU A 151 1.97 -13.96 -11.42
N ARG A 152 1.70 -14.95 -10.56
CA ARG A 152 2.26 -16.30 -10.69
C ARG A 152 1.80 -16.98 -11.97
N PHE A 153 0.52 -16.84 -12.32
CA PHE A 153 -0.03 -17.38 -13.55
C PHE A 153 0.63 -16.77 -14.79
N VAL A 154 0.72 -15.44 -14.87
CA VAL A 154 1.39 -14.76 -15.99
C VAL A 154 2.88 -15.10 -16.03
N GLY A 155 3.54 -15.25 -14.87
CA GLY A 155 4.91 -15.73 -14.77
C GLY A 155 5.10 -17.12 -15.37
N ASN A 156 4.19 -18.05 -15.08
CA ASN A 156 4.21 -19.40 -15.66
C ASN A 156 3.98 -19.38 -17.17
N VAL A 157 3.01 -18.59 -17.65
CA VAL A 157 2.77 -18.42 -19.10
C VAL A 157 4.01 -17.82 -19.79
N ALA A 158 4.73 -16.91 -19.12
CA ALA A 158 5.91 -16.26 -19.67
C ALA A 158 7.09 -17.20 -19.92
N ILE A 159 7.11 -18.40 -19.33
CA ILE A 159 8.09 -19.46 -19.64
C ILE A 159 7.88 -19.99 -21.07
N HIS A 160 6.62 -19.99 -21.54
CA HIS A 160 6.25 -20.51 -22.86
C HIS A 160 6.29 -19.45 -23.97
N VAL A 161 6.49 -18.17 -23.61
CA VAL A 161 6.60 -17.07 -24.57
C VAL A 161 8.07 -16.66 -24.70
N PRO A 162 8.66 -16.73 -25.91
CA PRO A 162 10.08 -16.43 -26.10
C PRO A 162 10.45 -15.03 -25.60
N SER A 163 11.39 -14.98 -24.64
CA SER A 163 12.04 -13.74 -24.22
C SER A 163 13.16 -13.39 -25.20
N GLY A 164 12.83 -12.62 -26.25
CA GLY A 164 13.87 -11.94 -27.04
C GLY A 164 14.62 -10.89 -26.20
N ARG A 165 15.66 -10.26 -26.76
CA ARG A 165 16.31 -9.11 -26.12
C ARG A 165 15.34 -7.92 -26.09
N HIS A 166 14.66 -7.72 -24.97
CA HIS A 166 13.78 -6.57 -24.73
C HIS A 166 14.61 -5.30 -24.60
N THR A 167 14.86 -4.64 -25.73
CA THR A 167 15.70 -3.44 -25.80
C THR A 167 14.88 -2.18 -26.06
N SER A 168 13.63 -2.31 -26.51
CA SER A 168 12.70 -1.20 -26.75
C SER A 168 11.38 -1.36 -25.99
N ALA A 169 10.69 -0.24 -25.75
CA ALA A 169 9.33 -0.23 -25.17
C ALA A 169 8.31 -0.98 -26.06
N ASP A 170 8.51 -0.98 -27.37
CA ASP A 170 7.66 -1.70 -28.32
C ASP A 170 7.82 -3.22 -28.20
N ASP A 171 9.02 -3.72 -27.88
CA ASP A 171 9.25 -5.14 -27.60
C ASP A 171 8.53 -5.58 -26.32
N VAL A 172 8.53 -4.73 -25.29
CA VAL A 172 7.84 -5.00 -24.02
C VAL A 172 6.33 -5.11 -24.26
N ARG A 173 5.75 -4.15 -25.01
CA ARG A 173 4.33 -4.17 -25.38
C ARG A 173 3.98 -5.34 -26.30
N ARG A 174 4.83 -5.69 -27.26
CA ARG A 174 4.63 -6.86 -28.13
C ARG A 174 4.57 -8.14 -27.30
N ARG A 175 5.54 -8.35 -26.40
CA ARG A 175 5.54 -9.51 -25.49
C ARG A 175 4.33 -9.53 -24.58
N ALA A 176 3.90 -8.38 -24.04
CA ALA A 176 2.68 -8.30 -23.23
C ALA A 176 1.45 -8.80 -24.02
N ARG A 177 1.30 -8.40 -25.29
CA ARG A 177 0.21 -8.89 -26.16
C ARG A 177 0.30 -10.40 -26.42
N GLU A 178 1.49 -10.93 -26.68
CA GLU A 178 1.70 -12.38 -26.85
C GLU A 178 1.33 -13.17 -25.58
N LEU A 179 1.74 -12.66 -24.40
CA LEU A 179 1.35 -13.24 -23.11
C LEU A 179 -0.17 -13.25 -22.94
N VAL A 180 -0.85 -12.14 -23.23
CA VAL A 180 -2.31 -12.06 -23.16
C VAL A 180 -2.98 -13.01 -24.15
N GLN A 181 -2.47 -13.15 -25.37
CA GLN A 181 -3.02 -14.06 -26.38
C GLN A 181 -2.98 -15.53 -25.93
N VAL A 182 -1.89 -15.95 -25.27
CA VAL A 182 -1.75 -17.32 -24.74
C VAL A 182 -2.57 -17.50 -23.46
N ALA A 183 -2.55 -16.51 -22.57
CA ALA A 183 -3.16 -16.58 -21.25
C ALA A 183 -4.69 -16.47 -21.29
N LYS A 184 -5.25 -15.58 -22.12
CA LYS A 184 -6.69 -15.25 -22.11
C LYS A 184 -7.60 -16.46 -22.34
N PRO A 185 -7.34 -17.37 -23.30
CA PRO A 185 -8.15 -18.58 -23.45
C PRO A 185 -8.16 -19.45 -22.19
N ILE A 186 -6.98 -19.64 -21.57
CA ILE A 186 -6.82 -20.45 -20.35
C ILE A 186 -7.62 -19.84 -19.19
N VAL A 187 -7.54 -18.52 -19.01
CA VAL A 187 -8.27 -17.81 -17.94
C VAL A 187 -9.79 -17.89 -18.17
N VAL A 188 -10.24 -17.71 -19.41
CA VAL A 188 -11.67 -17.79 -19.76
C VAL A 188 -12.22 -19.20 -19.51
N ASP A 189 -11.48 -20.24 -19.86
CA ASP A 189 -11.89 -21.62 -19.63
C ASP A 189 -11.87 -21.96 -18.13
N TYR A 190 -10.86 -21.49 -17.40
CA TYR A 190 -10.82 -21.61 -15.95
C TYR A 190 -12.00 -20.92 -15.28
N ALA A 191 -12.30 -19.67 -15.65
CA ALA A 191 -13.42 -18.89 -15.11
C ALA A 191 -14.79 -19.53 -15.41
N LYS A 192 -14.95 -20.20 -16.55
CA LYS A 192 -16.17 -20.99 -16.86
C LYS A 192 -16.28 -22.26 -16.02
N SER A 193 -15.15 -22.88 -15.70
CA SER A 193 -15.11 -24.11 -14.89
C SER A 193 -15.20 -23.87 -13.39
N ALA A 194 -14.95 -22.64 -12.93
CA ALA A 194 -15.02 -22.28 -11.53
C ALA A 194 -16.47 -22.37 -11.00
N PRO A 195 -16.69 -22.95 -9.81
CA PRO A 195 -18.01 -22.98 -9.20
C PRO A 195 -18.50 -21.54 -8.99
N LYS A 196 -19.73 -21.24 -9.42
CA LYS A 196 -20.34 -19.94 -9.19
C LYS A 196 -20.35 -19.66 -7.69
N LEU A 197 -19.76 -18.55 -7.28
CA LEU A 197 -19.87 -18.07 -5.90
C LEU A 197 -21.37 -17.96 -5.52
N PRO A 198 -21.74 -18.33 -4.29
CA PRO A 198 -23.11 -18.16 -3.83
C PRO A 198 -23.47 -16.67 -3.96
N THR A 199 -24.38 -16.36 -4.89
CA THR A 199 -24.95 -15.01 -4.99
C THR A 199 -25.56 -14.66 -3.64
N PRO A 200 -25.19 -13.52 -3.02
CA PRO A 200 -25.87 -13.07 -1.82
C PRO A 200 -27.37 -12.95 -2.12
N PRO A 201 -28.24 -13.35 -1.17
CA PRO A 201 -29.67 -13.27 -1.39
C PRO A 201 -30.03 -11.82 -1.70
N PRO A 202 -30.94 -11.57 -2.66
CA PRO A 202 -31.33 -10.21 -3.01
C PRO A 202 -31.85 -9.49 -1.76
N GLU A 203 -31.22 -8.36 -1.43
CA GLU A 203 -31.68 -7.46 -0.38
C GLU A 203 -33.14 -7.08 -0.69
N GLY A 204 -34.09 -7.51 0.15
CA GLY A 204 -35.46 -7.00 0.02
C GLY A 204 -36.63 -7.94 0.29
N LYS A 205 -36.46 -9.13 0.89
CA LYS A 205 -37.61 -9.81 1.50
C LYS A 205 -37.52 -9.79 3.03
N LYS A 206 -38.02 -8.69 3.60
CA LYS A 206 -38.55 -8.65 4.97
C LYS A 206 -39.61 -9.74 5.10
N GLY A 207 -39.20 -10.92 5.54
CA GLY A 207 -40.12 -11.97 5.98
C GLY A 207 -40.75 -11.53 7.30
N LYS A 208 -41.99 -11.04 7.24
CA LYS A 208 -42.90 -11.12 8.38
C LYS A 208 -43.20 -12.61 8.60
N ARG A 209 -42.82 -13.14 9.75
CA ARG A 209 -43.64 -14.03 10.58
C ARG A 209 -43.00 -14.22 11.94
#